data_AF-A0A6C0EJP0-F1
#
_entry.id   AF-A0A6C0EJP0-F1
#
_cell.length_a   1.000
_cell.length_b   1.000
_cell.length_c   1.000
_cell.angle_alpha   90.00
_cell.angle_beta   90.00
_cell.angle_gamma   90.00
#
_symmetry.space_group_name_H-M   'P 1'
#
loop_
_entity.id
_entity.type
_entity.pdbx_description
1 polymer ?
#
loop_
_entity_poly.entity_id
_entity_poly.type
_entity_poly.pdbx_seq_one_letter_code
_entity_poly.pdbx_strand_id
1 'polypeptide(L)'
;MPNCKLYPERCKAALDYSREENKFKVERINDATKQRQLIDQTYKNRVDSKEWKNVYPLNNHDFDYNEYVLNKYTPYKLGITNEPSMKGLIDGTLNLSNYVDVMLEDPTPNSNTKAGVDDINNSNPMIYKHFKGIKDKYSQMPLPYPEFKKDYPESKYPTRGKASSSYFIKTGTCKSKIDNAKVCQEKGFTWMANKLDLSKNTTQFFKTISRSKTKQPKKNPDGICYKPKFIYINNIAKGNQNLQGMAPALINDVMNISPDKLFPILSGQQVDGGGVIPCKEGFGDYRNNMFYNVNTHLSIMLLFILMLIKLLFYRT
;
A
#
# COMPACT_ATOMS: atom_id res chain seq x y z
N MET A 1 22.75 37.96 17.69
CA MET A 1 23.97 37.16 17.86
C MET A 1 24.60 37.51 19.20
N PRO A 2 25.08 36.52 19.98
CA PRO A 2 25.71 36.76 21.29
C PRO A 2 26.99 37.58 21.15
N ASN A 3 27.34 38.35 22.20
CA ASN A 3 28.61 39.08 22.23
C ASN A 3 29.78 38.08 22.37
N CYS A 4 30.46 37.80 21.25
CA CYS A 4 31.51 36.79 21.19
C CYS A 4 32.78 37.13 21.99
N LYS A 5 32.95 38.41 22.38
CA LYS A 5 34.06 38.78 23.28
C LYS A 5 33.80 38.36 24.73
N LEU A 6 32.53 38.34 25.15
CA LEU A 6 32.13 37.98 26.51
C LEU A 6 31.79 36.49 26.65
N TYR A 7 31.27 35.86 25.60
CA TYR A 7 30.82 34.46 25.63
C TYR A 7 31.26 33.68 24.38
N PRO A 8 32.56 33.33 24.27
CA PRO A 8 33.11 32.69 23.08
C PRO A 8 32.49 31.32 22.79
N GLU A 9 32.17 30.54 23.83
CA GLU A 9 31.55 29.21 23.67
C GLU A 9 30.15 29.28 23.05
N ARG A 10 29.35 30.28 23.42
CA ARG A 10 28.01 30.51 22.84
C ARG A 10 28.11 30.86 21.36
N CYS A 11 29.13 31.62 20.98
CA CYS A 11 29.40 31.91 19.57
C CYS A 11 29.89 30.68 18.82
N LYS A 12 30.75 29.85 19.42
CA LYS A 12 31.18 28.58 18.82
C LYS A 12 29.98 27.66 18.55
N ALA A 13 29.10 27.47 19.54
CA ALA A 13 27.90 26.67 19.37
C ALA A 13 27.02 27.22 18.24
N ALA A 14 26.76 28.53 18.20
CA ALA A 14 25.98 29.18 17.13
C ALA A 14 26.57 28.94 15.73
N LEU A 15 27.90 29.04 15.61
CA LEU A 15 28.63 28.77 14.37
C LEU A 15 28.56 27.29 13.96
N ASP A 16 28.71 26.37 14.91
CA ASP A 16 28.65 24.93 14.65
C ASP A 16 27.23 24.52 14.22
N TYR A 17 26.18 25.01 14.89
CA TYR A 17 24.79 24.79 14.46
C TYR A 17 24.53 25.32 13.04
N SER A 18 24.97 26.55 12.74
CA SER A 18 24.82 27.12 11.40
C SER A 18 25.58 26.32 10.35
N ARG A 19 26.77 25.80 10.68
CA ARG A 19 27.55 24.94 9.79
C ARG A 19 26.81 23.63 9.49
N GLU A 20 26.30 22.95 10.50
CA GLU A 20 25.55 21.70 10.33
C GLU A 20 24.24 21.91 9.57
N GLU A 21 23.49 23.00 9.85
CA GLU A 21 22.28 23.33 9.11
C GLU A 21 22.58 23.57 7.62
N ASN A 22 23.65 24.30 7.32
CA ASN A 22 24.07 24.54 5.93
C ASN A 22 24.53 23.25 5.25
N LYS A 23 25.30 22.42 5.95
CA LYS A 23 25.73 21.10 5.46
C LYS A 23 24.51 20.23 5.11
N PHE A 24 23.54 20.15 6.01
CA PHE A 24 22.29 19.42 5.78
C PHE A 24 21.54 19.94 4.55
N LYS A 25 21.40 21.27 4.39
CA LYS A 25 20.76 21.88 3.21
C LYS A 25 21.48 21.50 1.91
N VAL A 26 22.81 21.53 1.90
CA VAL A 26 23.62 21.17 0.73
C VAL A 26 23.46 19.68 0.39
N GLU A 27 23.52 18.80 1.39
CA GLU A 27 23.30 17.36 1.22
C GLU A 27 21.92 17.08 0.63
N ARG A 28 20.87 17.73 1.15
CA ARG A 28 19.50 17.62 0.62
C ARG A 28 19.39 18.02 -0.85
N ILE A 29 20.09 19.07 -1.28
CA ILE A 29 20.12 19.51 -2.68
C ILE A 29 20.85 18.49 -3.57
N ASN A 30 21.96 17.94 -3.09
CA ASN A 30 22.71 16.90 -3.80
C ASN A 30 21.89 15.62 -3.96
N ASP A 31 21.20 15.19 -2.91
CA ASP A 31 20.34 14.01 -2.94
C ASP A 31 19.16 14.20 -3.89
N ALA A 32 18.51 15.37 -3.87
CA ALA A 32 17.46 15.73 -4.83
C ALA A 32 17.96 15.59 -6.28
N THR A 33 19.19 16.04 -6.53
CA THR A 33 19.82 16.00 -7.86
C THR A 33 20.07 14.58 -8.33
N LYS A 34 20.55 13.70 -7.44
CA LYS A 34 20.75 12.27 -7.73
C LYS A 34 19.42 11.56 -7.96
N GLN A 35 18.43 11.77 -7.09
CA GLN A 35 17.09 11.18 -7.20
C GLN A 35 16.42 11.55 -8.53
N ARG A 36 16.70 12.75 -9.06
CA ARG A 36 16.09 13.22 -10.31
C ARG A 36 16.31 12.28 -11.48
N GLN A 37 17.54 11.81 -11.66
CA GLN A 37 17.89 10.93 -12.79
C GLN A 37 17.16 9.58 -12.68
N LEU A 38 17.08 9.02 -11.47
CA LEU A 38 16.39 7.76 -11.21
C LEU A 38 14.89 7.89 -11.48
N ILE A 39 14.26 8.95 -10.98
CA ILE A 39 12.83 9.19 -11.15
C ILE A 39 12.47 9.37 -12.64
N ASP A 40 13.29 10.05 -13.43
CA ASP A 40 13.05 10.21 -14.87
C ASP A 40 13.06 8.86 -15.59
N GLN A 41 14.01 7.99 -15.25
CA GLN A 41 14.09 6.65 -15.82
C GLN A 41 12.90 5.79 -15.38
N THR A 42 12.56 5.80 -14.09
CA THR A 42 11.40 5.07 -13.56
C THR A 42 10.09 5.55 -14.19
N TYR A 43 9.91 6.87 -14.35
CA TYR A 43 8.76 7.46 -14.99
C TYR A 43 8.60 6.96 -16.42
N LYS A 44 9.68 7.06 -17.22
CA LYS A 44 9.68 6.59 -18.61
C LYS A 44 9.31 5.11 -18.70
N ASN A 45 9.98 4.27 -17.91
CA ASN A 45 9.72 2.82 -17.92
C ASN A 45 8.26 2.49 -17.61
N ARG A 46 7.64 3.19 -16.66
CA ARG A 46 6.24 2.97 -16.27
C ARG A 46 5.25 3.46 -17.30
N VAL A 47 5.58 4.55 -18.00
CA VAL A 47 4.76 5.03 -19.11
C VAL A 47 4.79 4.02 -20.25
N ASP A 48 5.99 3.56 -20.61
CA ASP A 48 6.21 2.59 -21.68
C ASP A 48 5.55 1.23 -21.36
N SER A 49 5.66 0.76 -20.10
CA SER A 49 5.02 -0.48 -19.63
C SER A 49 3.52 -0.37 -19.37
N LYS A 50 2.97 0.86 -19.37
CA LYS A 50 1.57 1.16 -18.98
C LYS A 50 1.23 0.68 -17.56
N GLU A 51 2.10 1.00 -16.61
CA GLU A 51 2.05 0.49 -15.24
C GLU A 51 0.72 0.81 -14.51
N TRP A 52 0.01 1.87 -14.91
CA TRP A 52 -1.31 2.21 -14.38
C TRP A 52 -2.37 1.11 -14.62
N LYS A 53 -2.12 0.14 -15.51
CA LYS A 53 -2.97 -1.05 -15.67
C LYS A 53 -2.74 -2.10 -14.57
N ASN A 54 -1.60 -2.04 -13.89
CA ASN A 54 -1.19 -2.99 -12.87
C ASN A 54 -1.21 -2.38 -11.47
N VAL A 55 -0.98 -1.07 -11.34
CA VAL A 55 -0.92 -0.38 -10.05
C VAL A 55 -1.82 0.86 -10.05
N TYR A 56 -2.58 1.08 -8.98
CA TYR A 56 -3.43 2.27 -8.84
C TYR A 56 -3.61 2.72 -7.39
N PRO A 57 -3.53 4.02 -7.07
CA PRO A 57 -2.93 5.08 -7.86
C PRO A 57 -1.40 5.00 -7.78
N LEU A 58 -0.71 5.35 -8.88
CA LEU A 58 0.76 5.30 -8.94
C LEU A 58 1.44 6.23 -7.93
N ASN A 59 0.83 7.38 -7.61
CA ASN A 59 1.39 8.33 -6.64
C ASN A 59 1.58 7.70 -5.25
N ASN A 60 0.61 6.91 -4.82
CA ASN A 60 0.60 6.29 -3.50
C ASN A 60 1.60 5.11 -3.42
N HIS A 61 1.74 4.36 -4.52
CA HIS A 61 2.76 3.33 -4.63
C HIS A 61 4.18 3.89 -4.49
N ASP A 62 4.39 5.12 -4.95
CA ASP A 62 5.68 5.83 -4.85
C ASP A 62 5.75 6.77 -3.65
N PHE A 63 4.92 6.56 -2.63
CA PHE A 63 4.96 7.42 -1.46
C PHE A 63 6.30 7.26 -0.73
N ASP A 64 7.10 8.32 -0.70
CA ASP A 64 8.40 8.33 -0.02
C ASP A 64 8.24 8.81 1.42
N TYR A 65 8.21 7.84 2.34
CA TYR A 65 8.12 8.09 3.76
C TYR A 65 9.32 8.88 4.29
N ASN A 66 10.53 8.61 3.81
CA ASN A 66 11.74 9.29 4.28
C ASN A 66 11.68 10.78 3.93
N GLU A 67 11.30 11.09 2.69
CA GLU A 67 11.13 12.47 2.26
C GLU A 67 10.01 13.18 3.01
N TYR A 68 8.89 12.49 3.27
CA TYR A 68 7.83 13.02 4.13
C TYR A 68 8.36 13.40 5.51
N VAL A 69 9.14 12.52 6.15
CA VAL A 69 9.73 12.79 7.47
C VAL A 69 10.69 13.97 7.40
N LEU A 70 11.61 13.97 6.44
CA LEU A 70 12.64 15.00 6.30
C LEU A 70 12.05 16.38 6.01
N ASN A 71 10.95 16.44 5.26
CA ASN A 71 10.29 17.70 4.94
C ASN A 71 9.60 18.33 6.16
N LYS A 72 9.11 17.53 7.11
CA LYS A 72 8.26 17.98 8.22
C LYS A 72 8.95 17.99 9.58
N TYR A 73 9.84 17.04 9.84
CA TYR A 73 10.28 16.69 11.21
C TYR A 73 11.80 16.74 11.40
N THR A 74 12.53 17.53 10.61
CA THR A 74 13.95 17.78 10.89
C THR A 74 14.11 18.76 12.04
N PRO A 75 15.19 18.67 12.84
CA PRO A 75 15.43 19.60 13.95
C PRO A 75 15.36 21.07 13.52
N TYR A 76 15.89 21.38 12.34
CA TYR A 76 15.87 22.73 11.75
C TYR A 76 14.46 23.21 11.38
N LYS A 77 13.59 22.30 10.94
CA LYS A 77 12.18 22.61 10.60
C LYS A 77 11.29 22.73 11.82
N LEU A 78 11.60 21.96 12.86
CA LEU A 78 10.93 22.01 14.15
C LEU A 78 11.34 23.23 14.98
N GLY A 79 12.28 24.07 14.49
CA GLY A 79 12.70 25.26 15.23
C GLY A 79 13.54 24.92 16.47
N ILE A 80 14.16 23.75 16.51
CA ILE A 80 15.13 23.41 17.53
C ILE A 80 16.38 24.24 17.26
N THR A 81 16.58 25.29 18.07
CA THR A 81 17.75 26.16 17.96
C THR A 81 18.68 25.93 19.15
N ASN A 82 19.90 26.44 19.04
CA ASN A 82 20.85 26.49 20.15
C ASN A 82 20.87 27.85 20.85
N GLU A 83 19.75 28.58 20.82
CA GLU A 83 19.65 29.88 21.48
C GLU A 83 19.82 29.69 23.00
N PRO A 84 20.84 30.31 23.63
CA PRO A 84 21.12 30.14 25.05
C PRO A 84 20.23 31.07 25.89
N SER A 85 18.93 31.01 25.68
CA SER A 85 17.91 31.74 26.43
C SER A 85 16.96 30.76 27.12
N MET A 86 16.33 31.18 28.23
CA MET A 86 15.31 30.35 28.90
C MET A 86 14.16 30.02 27.95
N LYS A 87 13.80 30.97 27.07
CA LYS A 87 12.84 30.76 26.01
C LYS A 87 13.32 29.68 25.01
N GLY A 88 14.56 29.76 24.54
CA GLY A 88 15.14 28.75 23.64
C GLY A 88 15.20 27.34 24.25
N LEU A 89 15.41 27.24 25.56
CA LEU A 89 15.38 25.96 26.28
C LEU A 89 13.96 25.38 26.39
N ILE A 90 12.97 26.22 26.71
CA ILE A 90 11.55 25.83 26.76
C ILE A 90 11.07 25.43 25.37
N ASP A 91 11.27 26.30 24.37
CA ASP A 91 10.85 26.08 22.99
C ASP A 91 11.56 24.84 22.40
N GLY A 92 12.85 24.68 22.64
CA GLY A 92 13.61 23.49 22.22
C GLY A 92 13.10 22.19 22.84
N THR A 93 12.72 22.21 24.12
CA THR A 93 12.14 21.04 24.80
C THR A 93 10.75 20.70 24.26
N LEU A 94 9.90 21.70 24.03
CA LEU A 94 8.59 21.51 23.41
C LEU A 94 8.71 20.98 21.97
N ASN A 95 9.66 21.51 21.20
CA ASN A 95 9.91 21.06 19.83
C ASN A 95 10.49 19.63 19.78
N LEU A 96 11.27 19.24 20.79
CA LEU A 96 11.71 17.86 20.96
C LEU A 96 10.54 16.94 21.35
N SER A 97 9.61 17.39 22.20
CA SER A 97 8.37 16.66 22.50
C SER A 97 7.57 16.43 21.21
N ASN A 98 7.38 17.47 20.38
CA ASN A 98 6.71 17.32 19.09
C ASN A 98 7.39 16.29 18.17
N TYR A 99 8.73 16.18 18.22
CA TYR A 99 9.45 15.14 17.49
C TYR A 99 9.18 13.73 18.04
N VAL A 100 9.15 13.59 19.37
CA VAL A 100 8.81 12.33 20.05
C VAL A 100 7.37 11.92 19.76
N ASP A 101 6.43 12.87 19.80
CA ASP A 101 5.02 12.65 19.45
C ASP A 101 4.89 12.15 18.02
N VAL A 102 5.71 12.64 17.09
CA VAL A 102 5.72 12.11 15.71
C VAL A 102 6.21 10.67 15.62
N MET A 103 7.22 10.34 16.42
CA MET A 103 7.79 8.98 16.45
C MET A 103 6.83 7.98 17.10
N LEU A 104 6.01 8.42 18.06
CA LEU A 104 5.22 7.54 18.92
C LEU A 104 3.72 7.64 18.67
N GLU A 105 3.19 8.82 18.42
CA GLU A 105 1.76 9.14 18.42
C GLU A 105 1.22 9.54 17.03
N ASP A 106 1.90 10.42 16.29
CA ASP A 106 1.35 10.95 15.03
C ASP A 106 1.41 9.94 13.88
N PRO A 107 0.25 9.54 13.33
CA PRO A 107 0.23 8.61 12.22
C PRO A 107 0.88 9.22 10.97
N THR A 108 1.70 8.42 10.31
CA THR A 108 2.27 8.76 9.01
C THR A 108 1.96 7.64 8.02
N PRO A 109 1.07 7.83 7.03
CA PRO A 109 0.35 9.07 6.70
C PRO A 109 -0.79 9.42 7.68
N ASN A 110 -1.11 10.71 7.80
CA ASN A 110 -2.28 11.22 8.52
C ASN A 110 -3.35 11.79 7.56
N SER A 111 -4.48 12.25 8.10
CA SER A 111 -5.61 12.79 7.33
C SER A 111 -5.23 13.96 6.42
N ASN A 112 -4.18 14.70 6.75
CA ASN A 112 -3.71 15.86 6.00
C ASN A 112 -2.63 15.52 4.97
N THR A 113 -2.16 14.26 4.95
CA THR A 113 -1.07 13.83 4.08
C THR A 113 -1.52 13.77 2.63
N LYS A 114 -0.68 14.30 1.73
CA LYS A 114 -0.90 14.29 0.27
C LYS A 114 0.28 13.63 -0.45
N ALA A 115 0.02 12.48 -1.08
CA ALA A 115 0.98 11.82 -1.95
C ALA A 115 1.28 12.64 -3.21
N GLY A 116 2.54 12.66 -3.62
CA GLY A 116 3.08 13.50 -4.68
C GLY A 116 3.32 14.96 -4.30
N VAL A 117 3.18 15.33 -3.02
CA VAL A 117 3.35 16.71 -2.53
C VAL A 117 4.17 16.75 -1.25
N ASP A 118 3.76 15.97 -0.25
CA ASP A 118 4.44 15.98 1.05
C ASP A 118 5.69 15.08 1.06
N ASP A 119 5.73 14.09 0.17
CA ASP A 119 6.73 13.03 0.01
C ASP A 119 7.78 13.34 -1.07
N ILE A 120 7.92 14.59 -1.50
CA ILE A 120 8.92 14.98 -2.50
C ILE A 120 9.94 15.95 -1.92
N ASN A 121 11.21 15.77 -2.25
CA ASN A 121 12.27 16.66 -1.79
C ASN A 121 12.00 18.11 -2.25
N ASN A 122 11.77 19.00 -1.30
CA ASN A 122 11.40 20.40 -1.54
C ASN A 122 12.58 21.39 -1.39
N SER A 123 13.80 20.89 -1.22
CA SER A 123 14.98 21.71 -0.89
C SER A 123 15.50 22.50 -2.10
N ASN A 124 15.22 22.03 -3.32
CA ASN A 124 15.52 22.75 -4.56
C ASN A 124 14.21 23.02 -5.35
N PRO A 125 13.82 24.29 -5.57
CA PRO A 125 12.56 24.62 -6.24
C PRO A 125 12.43 24.07 -7.67
N MET A 126 13.52 23.96 -8.42
CA MET A 126 13.48 23.42 -9.78
C MET A 126 13.21 21.91 -9.77
N ILE A 127 13.89 21.18 -8.87
CA ILE A 127 13.72 19.73 -8.74
C ILE A 127 12.35 19.40 -8.16
N TYR A 128 11.90 20.15 -7.14
CA TYR A 128 10.55 20.03 -6.59
C TYR A 128 9.48 20.17 -7.69
N LYS A 129 9.56 21.23 -8.51
CA LYS A 129 8.62 21.44 -9.63
C LYS A 129 8.65 20.28 -10.62
N HIS A 130 9.82 19.75 -10.91
CA HIS A 130 10.01 18.60 -11.79
C HIS A 130 9.31 17.34 -11.24
N PHE A 131 9.56 16.98 -9.98
CA PHE A 131 8.91 15.83 -9.32
C PHE A 131 7.40 15.99 -9.20
N LYS A 132 6.95 17.18 -8.81
CA LYS A 132 5.53 17.49 -8.77
C LYS A 132 4.90 17.31 -10.16
N GLY A 133 5.55 17.78 -11.22
CA GLY A 133 5.08 17.59 -12.60
C GLY A 133 4.95 16.11 -13.00
N ILE A 134 5.85 15.24 -12.52
CA ILE A 134 5.76 13.79 -12.74
C ILE A 134 4.58 13.18 -11.96
N LYS A 135 4.45 13.50 -10.68
CA LYS A 135 3.35 13.01 -9.82
C LYS A 135 1.98 13.53 -10.28
N ASP A 136 1.92 14.75 -10.81
CA ASP A 136 0.72 15.31 -11.44
C ASP A 136 0.34 14.49 -12.68
N LYS A 137 1.30 14.12 -13.53
CA LYS A 137 1.05 13.23 -14.68
C LYS A 137 0.56 11.85 -14.25
N TYR A 138 1.10 11.27 -13.18
CA TYR A 138 0.58 10.01 -12.62
C TYR A 138 -0.88 10.11 -12.18
N SER A 139 -1.29 11.25 -11.60
CA SER A 139 -2.68 11.48 -11.20
C SER A 139 -3.66 11.54 -12.39
N GLN A 140 -3.14 11.85 -13.58
CA GLN A 140 -3.89 11.93 -14.83
C GLN A 140 -3.90 10.61 -15.62
N MET A 141 -3.19 9.58 -15.15
CA MET A 141 -3.17 8.29 -15.83
C MET A 141 -4.57 7.63 -15.82
N PRO A 142 -4.94 6.90 -16.89
CA PRO A 142 -6.21 6.19 -16.94
C PRO A 142 -6.38 5.21 -15.78
N LEU A 143 -7.63 4.93 -15.43
CA LEU A 143 -7.93 3.81 -14.53
C LEU A 143 -7.44 2.49 -15.14
N PRO A 144 -7.14 1.47 -14.31
CA PRO A 144 -6.73 0.16 -14.83
C PRO A 144 -7.75 -0.45 -15.81
N TYR A 145 -9.04 -0.18 -15.57
CA TYR A 145 -10.14 -0.43 -16.48
C TYR A 145 -11.34 0.51 -16.14
N PRO A 146 -12.30 0.72 -17.07
CA PRO A 146 -13.33 1.76 -16.92
C PRO A 146 -14.19 1.66 -15.64
N GLU A 147 -14.57 0.46 -15.24
CA GLU A 147 -15.42 0.22 -14.07
C GLU A 147 -14.62 0.08 -12.75
N PHE A 148 -13.31 0.37 -12.74
CA PHE A 148 -12.44 0.09 -11.59
C PHE A 148 -12.95 0.71 -10.28
N LYS A 149 -13.31 2.00 -10.29
CA LYS A 149 -13.84 2.70 -9.10
C LYS A 149 -15.22 2.22 -8.65
N LYS A 150 -15.98 1.56 -9.53
CA LYS A 150 -17.26 0.94 -9.17
C LYS A 150 -17.03 -0.38 -8.42
N ASP A 151 -16.05 -1.16 -8.85
CA ASP A 151 -15.68 -2.40 -8.18
C ASP A 151 -14.94 -2.16 -6.86
N TYR A 152 -14.11 -1.11 -6.84
CA TYR A 152 -13.28 -0.71 -5.72
C TYR A 152 -13.57 0.75 -5.33
N PRO A 153 -14.72 1.00 -4.66
CA PRO A 153 -15.10 2.34 -4.26
C PRO A 153 -14.21 2.88 -3.13
N GLU A 154 -13.91 4.18 -3.18
CA GLU A 154 -13.05 4.86 -2.20
C GLU A 154 -13.60 4.81 -0.77
N SER A 155 -14.93 4.69 -0.62
CA SER A 155 -15.57 4.51 0.69
C SER A 155 -15.18 3.21 1.40
N LYS A 156 -14.81 2.18 0.64
CA LYS A 156 -14.35 0.89 1.18
C LYS A 156 -12.84 0.73 1.10
N TYR A 157 -12.22 1.31 0.07
CA TYR A 157 -10.79 1.21 -0.20
C TYR A 157 -10.21 2.62 -0.41
N PRO A 158 -10.00 3.38 0.67
CA PRO A 158 -9.54 4.75 0.57
C PRO A 158 -8.10 4.82 0.04
N THR A 159 -7.77 5.88 -0.69
CA THR A 159 -6.41 6.11 -1.21
C THR A 159 -5.95 7.55 -0.96
N ARG A 160 -6.51 8.22 0.05
CA ARG A 160 -6.27 9.63 0.38
C ARG A 160 -6.21 9.83 1.89
N GLY A 161 -5.65 10.96 2.32
CA GLY A 161 -5.48 11.30 3.74
C GLY A 161 -4.63 10.25 4.44
N LYS A 162 -5.20 9.60 5.48
CA LYS A 162 -4.51 8.52 6.21
C LYS A 162 -4.13 7.35 5.31
N ALA A 163 -4.80 7.19 4.17
CA ALA A 163 -4.53 6.16 3.17
C ALA A 163 -3.77 6.70 1.95
N SER A 164 -3.10 7.84 2.06
CA SER A 164 -2.34 8.45 0.95
C SER A 164 -1.16 7.61 0.47
N SER A 165 -0.73 6.59 1.22
CA SER A 165 0.24 5.60 0.78
C SER A 165 -0.40 4.25 0.43
N SER A 166 -1.72 4.09 0.57
CA SER A 166 -2.44 2.87 0.21
C SER A 166 -2.70 2.79 -1.30
N TYR A 167 -2.58 1.61 -1.88
CA TYR A 167 -2.72 1.41 -3.33
C TYR A 167 -3.22 0.00 -3.65
N PHE A 168 -3.51 -0.22 -4.93
CA PHE A 168 -3.89 -1.49 -5.50
C PHE A 168 -2.78 -2.03 -6.39
N ILE A 169 -2.56 -3.34 -6.35
CA ILE A 169 -1.68 -4.04 -7.27
C ILE A 169 -2.40 -5.24 -7.90
N LYS A 170 -2.22 -5.41 -9.21
CA LYS A 170 -2.79 -6.51 -9.98
C LYS A 170 -2.04 -7.79 -9.65
N THR A 171 -2.78 -8.80 -9.22
CA THR A 171 -2.22 -10.12 -8.84
C THR A 171 -2.67 -11.25 -9.75
N GLY A 172 -3.61 -11.00 -10.65
CA GLY A 172 -4.01 -12.00 -11.63
C GLY A 172 -5.24 -11.59 -12.41
N THR A 173 -6.03 -12.58 -12.81
CA THR A 173 -7.30 -12.39 -13.52
C THR A 173 -8.38 -13.35 -13.01
N CYS A 174 -9.63 -12.97 -13.16
CA CYS A 174 -10.82 -13.75 -12.85
C CYS A 174 -11.62 -13.99 -14.14
N LYS A 175 -12.17 -15.19 -14.33
CA LYS A 175 -13.11 -15.45 -15.43
C LYS A 175 -14.38 -14.62 -15.24
N SER A 176 -14.76 -13.85 -16.26
CA SER A 176 -16.03 -13.10 -16.27
C SER A 176 -17.14 -13.93 -16.92
N LYS A 177 -18.39 -13.50 -16.71
CA LYS A 177 -19.58 -14.06 -17.39
C LYS A 177 -19.71 -13.58 -18.84
N ILE A 178 -18.87 -12.63 -19.28
CA ILE A 178 -18.88 -12.10 -20.64
C ILE A 178 -18.38 -13.15 -21.63
N ASP A 179 -19.21 -13.45 -22.63
CA ASP A 179 -18.99 -14.41 -23.71
C ASP A 179 -18.76 -13.75 -25.08
N ASN A 180 -18.68 -12.41 -25.11
CA ASN A 180 -18.44 -11.63 -26.32
C ASN A 180 -17.07 -10.93 -26.27
N ALA A 181 -16.24 -11.19 -27.29
CA ALA A 181 -14.89 -10.64 -27.38
C ALA A 181 -14.86 -9.10 -27.43
N LYS A 182 -15.77 -8.47 -28.17
CA LYS A 182 -15.85 -7.01 -28.31
C LYS A 182 -16.20 -6.36 -26.98
N VAL A 183 -17.24 -6.87 -26.30
CA VAL A 183 -17.65 -6.39 -24.97
C VAL A 183 -16.53 -6.59 -23.94
N CYS A 184 -15.82 -7.72 -24.00
CA CYS A 184 -14.69 -7.99 -23.12
C CYS A 184 -13.57 -6.93 -23.28
N GLN A 185 -13.21 -6.61 -24.53
CA GLN A 185 -12.17 -5.63 -24.84
C GLN A 185 -12.61 -4.20 -24.50
N GLU A 186 -13.87 -3.83 -24.76
CA GLU A 186 -14.44 -2.52 -24.39
C GLU A 186 -14.40 -2.30 -22.87
N LYS A 187 -14.56 -3.36 -22.07
CA LYS A 187 -14.38 -3.31 -20.61
C LYS A 187 -12.92 -3.30 -20.14
N GLY A 188 -11.95 -3.33 -21.06
CA GLY A 188 -10.53 -3.39 -20.74
C GLY A 188 -10.08 -4.75 -20.17
N PHE A 189 -10.86 -5.81 -20.41
CA PHE A 189 -10.55 -7.18 -19.98
C PHE A 189 -9.77 -7.94 -21.05
N THR A 190 -9.19 -9.08 -20.68
CA THR A 190 -8.41 -9.91 -21.61
C THR A 190 -9.28 -11.01 -22.19
N TRP A 191 -9.42 -11.06 -23.52
CA TRP A 191 -10.11 -12.14 -24.21
C TRP A 191 -9.13 -13.24 -24.61
N MET A 192 -9.43 -14.48 -24.27
CA MET A 192 -8.68 -15.65 -24.72
C MET A 192 -9.56 -16.47 -25.66
N ALA A 193 -9.24 -16.48 -26.96
CA ALA A 193 -9.99 -17.27 -27.93
C ALA A 193 -9.79 -18.78 -27.71
N ASN A 194 -10.89 -19.54 -27.78
CA ASN A 194 -10.83 -21.00 -27.80
C ASN A 194 -10.48 -21.44 -29.23
N LYS A 195 -9.20 -21.39 -29.60
CA LYS A 195 -8.73 -22.00 -30.85
C LYS A 195 -8.73 -23.52 -30.70
N LEU A 196 -9.86 -24.16 -31.02
CA LEU A 196 -9.88 -25.60 -31.29
C LEU A 196 -9.33 -25.81 -32.70
N ASP A 197 -8.02 -26.00 -32.82
CA ASP A 197 -7.42 -26.53 -34.06
C ASP A 197 -7.61 -28.04 -34.09
N LEU A 198 -8.85 -28.47 -34.25
CA LEU A 198 -9.17 -29.87 -34.46
C LEU A 198 -8.90 -30.17 -35.93
N SER A 199 -7.75 -30.78 -36.20
CA SER A 199 -7.42 -31.32 -37.53
C SER A 199 -8.60 -32.13 -38.08
N LYS A 200 -8.87 -31.98 -39.39
CA LYS A 200 -10.06 -32.50 -40.09
C LYS A 200 -10.37 -33.98 -39.83
N ASN A 201 -9.41 -34.79 -39.37
CA ASN A 201 -9.56 -36.22 -39.11
C ASN A 201 -10.19 -36.56 -37.74
N THR A 202 -10.15 -35.67 -36.75
CA THR A 202 -10.72 -35.95 -35.41
C THR A 202 -12.24 -35.73 -35.33
N THR A 203 -12.81 -34.94 -36.24
CA THR A 203 -14.25 -34.65 -36.27
C THR A 203 -15.11 -35.81 -36.78
N GLN A 204 -14.53 -36.80 -37.48
CA GLN A 204 -15.24 -38.01 -37.87
C GLN A 204 -15.43 -38.99 -36.71
N PHE A 205 -14.47 -39.10 -35.79
CA PHE A 205 -14.53 -40.05 -34.68
C PHE A 205 -15.65 -39.72 -33.68
N PHE A 206 -15.91 -38.44 -33.42
CA PHE A 206 -16.95 -37.99 -32.48
C PHE A 206 -18.36 -37.88 -33.10
N LYS A 207 -18.48 -37.88 -34.44
CA LYS A 207 -19.80 -37.86 -35.10
C LYS A 207 -20.56 -39.18 -34.95
N THR A 208 -19.85 -40.29 -34.76
CA THR A 208 -20.45 -41.63 -34.68
C THR A 208 -21.02 -41.95 -33.29
N ILE A 209 -20.60 -41.24 -32.25
CA ILE A 209 -20.92 -41.58 -30.85
C ILE A 209 -22.12 -40.77 -30.29
N SER A 210 -22.51 -39.64 -30.89
CA SER A 210 -23.61 -38.81 -30.37
C SER A 210 -24.88 -38.85 -31.23
N ARG A 211 -25.61 -39.95 -31.15
CA ARG A 211 -27.05 -40.00 -31.45
C ARG A 211 -27.86 -40.22 -30.16
N SER A 212 -27.93 -39.20 -29.32
CA SER A 212 -29.07 -39.03 -28.41
C SER A 212 -29.53 -37.57 -28.43
N LYS A 213 -30.82 -37.37 -28.74
CA LYS A 213 -31.47 -36.06 -28.77
C LYS A 213 -31.78 -35.64 -27.35
N THR A 214 -31.30 -34.48 -26.90
CA THR A 214 -32.09 -33.37 -26.28
C THR A 214 -31.19 -32.41 -25.50
N LYS A 215 -30.68 -31.41 -26.21
CA LYS A 215 -30.46 -30.01 -25.80
C LYS A 215 -29.72 -29.39 -26.99
N GLN A 216 -30.18 -28.25 -27.49
CA GLN A 216 -29.38 -27.53 -28.48
C GLN A 216 -27.97 -27.37 -27.92
N PRO A 217 -26.90 -27.69 -28.68
CA PRO A 217 -25.56 -27.50 -28.20
C PRO A 217 -25.45 -26.02 -27.83
N LYS A 218 -25.28 -25.73 -26.53
CA LYS A 218 -24.90 -24.37 -26.12
C LYS A 218 -23.68 -24.04 -26.97
N LYS A 219 -23.80 -23.02 -27.82
CA LYS A 219 -22.69 -22.55 -28.64
C LYS A 219 -21.47 -22.50 -27.72
N ASN A 220 -20.46 -23.31 -28.03
CA ASN A 220 -19.22 -23.23 -27.27
C ASN A 220 -18.76 -21.79 -27.37
N PRO A 221 -18.56 -21.08 -26.25
CA PRO A 221 -18.17 -19.69 -26.31
C PRO A 221 -16.84 -19.63 -27.08
N ASP A 222 -16.75 -18.71 -28.05
CA ASP A 222 -15.60 -18.52 -28.95
C ASP A 222 -14.31 -18.16 -28.18
N GLY A 223 -14.43 -17.95 -26.87
CA GLY A 223 -13.33 -17.71 -25.95
C GLY A 223 -13.84 -17.46 -24.54
N ILE A 224 -12.91 -17.08 -23.67
CA ILE A 224 -13.17 -16.75 -22.27
C ILE A 224 -12.67 -15.33 -22.00
N CYS A 225 -13.52 -14.51 -21.38
CA CYS A 225 -13.16 -13.18 -20.93
C CYS A 225 -12.58 -13.21 -19.51
N TYR A 226 -11.46 -12.52 -19.30
CA TYR A 226 -10.73 -12.45 -18.03
C TYR A 226 -10.62 -11.01 -17.52
N LYS A 227 -11.30 -10.75 -16.41
CA LYS A 227 -11.25 -9.48 -15.67
C LYS A 227 -9.99 -9.42 -14.80
N PRO A 228 -9.25 -8.30 -14.77
CA PRO A 228 -8.11 -8.14 -13.86
C PRO A 228 -8.50 -8.27 -12.38
N LYS A 229 -7.67 -8.96 -11.61
CA LYS A 229 -7.82 -9.14 -10.16
C LYS A 229 -6.79 -8.28 -9.44
N PHE A 230 -7.25 -7.53 -8.45
CA PHE A 230 -6.42 -6.65 -7.65
C PHE A 230 -6.43 -7.06 -6.17
N ILE A 231 -5.36 -6.73 -5.49
CA ILE A 231 -5.30 -6.67 -4.03
C ILE A 231 -5.21 -5.20 -3.62
N TYR A 232 -5.80 -4.87 -2.49
CA TYR A 232 -5.65 -3.57 -1.86
C TYR A 232 -4.63 -3.67 -0.74
N ILE A 233 -3.59 -2.85 -0.83
CA ILE A 233 -2.55 -2.70 0.18
C ILE A 233 -2.94 -1.53 1.06
N ASN A 234 -3.24 -1.82 2.33
CA ASN A 234 -3.68 -0.81 3.28
C ASN A 234 -2.51 -0.33 4.14
N ASN A 235 -1.94 0.80 3.77
CA ASN A 235 -0.81 1.43 4.46
C ASN A 235 -1.25 2.55 5.42
N ILE A 236 -2.49 2.51 5.91
CA ILE A 236 -2.90 3.38 7.02
C ILE A 236 -2.06 2.99 8.24
N ALA A 237 -1.40 3.96 8.85
CA ALA A 237 -0.66 3.76 10.10
C ALA A 237 -1.58 3.17 11.18
N LYS A 238 -1.18 2.04 11.75
CA LYS A 238 -1.92 1.32 12.78
C LYS A 238 -1.07 1.20 14.03
N GLY A 239 -1.67 1.43 15.19
CA GLY A 239 -1.01 1.16 16.46
C GLY A 239 -2.01 1.06 17.60
N ASN A 240 -1.50 0.78 18.80
CA ASN A 240 -2.31 0.49 19.98
C ASN A 240 -2.42 1.73 20.88
N GLN A 241 -3.58 1.97 21.49
CA GLN A 241 -3.79 3.02 22.50
C GLN A 241 -3.14 4.38 22.15
N ASN A 242 -3.61 5.02 21.07
CA ASN A 242 -3.13 6.30 20.52
C ASN A 242 -1.68 6.36 20.03
N LEU A 243 -0.87 5.31 20.25
CA LEU A 243 0.48 5.21 19.71
C LEU A 243 0.43 4.75 18.26
N GLN A 244 0.23 5.69 17.32
CA GLN A 244 0.17 5.41 15.87
C GLN A 244 1.35 5.99 15.10
N GLY A 245 2.35 6.50 15.82
CA GLY A 245 3.58 7.05 15.25
C GLY A 245 4.41 6.04 14.48
N MET A 246 5.54 6.50 13.96
CA MET A 246 6.41 5.70 13.10
C MET A 246 6.89 4.40 13.76
N ALA A 247 7.30 4.45 15.02
CA ALA A 247 7.80 3.27 15.74
C ALA A 247 6.71 2.18 15.94
N PRO A 248 5.53 2.48 16.52
CA PRO A 248 4.49 1.48 16.67
C PRO A 248 3.89 1.01 15.34
N ALA A 249 3.81 1.89 14.33
CA ALA A 249 3.37 1.51 12.99
C ALA A 249 4.33 0.50 12.35
N LEU A 250 5.65 0.74 12.44
CA LEU A 250 6.67 -0.18 11.94
C LEU A 250 6.60 -1.54 12.63
N ILE A 251 6.47 -1.56 13.95
CA ILE A 251 6.32 -2.80 14.72
C ILE A 251 5.08 -3.56 14.24
N ASN A 252 3.97 -2.87 14.05
CA ASN A 252 2.75 -3.49 13.55
C ASN A 252 2.93 -4.05 12.13
N ASP A 253 3.61 -3.33 11.25
CA ASP A 253 3.88 -3.79 9.89
C ASP A 253 4.78 -5.04 9.88
N VAL A 254 5.82 -5.08 10.71
CA VAL A 254 6.65 -6.28 10.91
C VAL A 254 5.80 -7.45 11.41
N MET A 255 4.92 -7.21 12.38
CA MET A 255 3.99 -8.22 12.90
C MET A 255 2.93 -8.64 11.86
N ASN A 256 2.63 -7.80 10.86
CA ASN A 256 1.71 -8.12 9.78
C ASN A 256 2.37 -8.91 8.63
N ILE A 257 3.70 -8.92 8.56
CA ILE A 257 4.52 -9.72 7.63
C ILE A 257 5.00 -11.03 8.31
N SER A 258 4.51 -11.31 9.52
CA SER A 258 4.78 -12.56 10.20
C SER A 258 4.33 -13.78 9.37
N PRO A 259 5.06 -14.91 9.43
CA PRO A 259 4.76 -16.08 8.60
C PRO A 259 3.31 -16.56 8.69
N ASP A 260 2.70 -16.49 9.89
CA ASP A 260 1.32 -16.87 10.15
C ASP A 260 0.29 -15.99 9.43
N LYS A 261 0.63 -14.76 9.04
CA LYS A 261 -0.21 -13.91 8.18
C LYS A 261 0.14 -14.00 6.70
N LEU A 262 1.41 -14.26 6.38
CA LEU A 262 1.86 -14.45 4.99
C LEU A 262 1.24 -15.71 4.35
N PHE A 263 1.16 -16.84 5.06
CA PHE A 263 0.55 -18.06 4.51
C PHE A 263 -0.92 -17.89 4.13
N PRO A 264 -1.78 -17.27 4.97
CA PRO A 264 -3.12 -16.86 4.58
C PRO A 264 -3.16 -15.95 3.35
N ILE A 265 -2.31 -14.91 3.26
CA ILE A 265 -2.24 -14.03 2.08
C ILE A 265 -1.90 -14.83 0.81
N LEU A 266 -0.89 -15.70 0.86
CA LEU A 266 -0.48 -16.58 -0.24
C LEU A 266 -1.59 -17.55 -0.64
N SER A 267 -2.39 -18.00 0.32
CA SER A 267 -3.58 -18.83 0.09
C SER A 267 -4.83 -18.04 -0.39
N GLY A 268 -4.71 -16.73 -0.55
CA GLY A 268 -5.78 -15.85 -1.03
C GLY A 268 -6.83 -15.46 0.03
N GLN A 269 -6.46 -15.56 1.31
CA GLN A 269 -7.29 -15.08 2.43
C GLN A 269 -7.06 -13.58 2.68
N GLN A 270 -8.02 -12.94 3.36
CA GLN A 270 -7.88 -11.57 3.83
C GLN A 270 -7.24 -11.61 5.22
N VAL A 271 -6.26 -10.75 5.46
CA VAL A 271 -5.67 -10.54 6.78
C VAL A 271 -5.61 -9.04 7.08
N ASP A 272 -5.35 -8.69 8.34
CA ASP A 272 -5.17 -7.29 8.71
C ASP A 272 -3.95 -6.69 7.99
N GLY A 273 -4.20 -5.66 7.17
CA GLY A 273 -3.14 -4.94 6.43
C GLY A 273 -3.13 -5.19 4.92
N GLY A 274 -3.78 -6.27 4.46
CA GLY A 274 -3.89 -6.57 3.03
C GLY A 274 -4.68 -7.83 2.77
N GLY A 275 -5.21 -7.96 1.56
CA GLY A 275 -5.97 -9.16 1.24
C GLY A 275 -6.34 -9.27 -0.22
N VAL A 276 -6.45 -10.51 -0.68
CA VAL A 276 -6.93 -10.80 -2.02
C VAL A 276 -8.42 -10.49 -2.09
N ILE A 277 -8.80 -9.53 -2.95
CA ILE A 277 -10.21 -9.18 -3.10
C ILE A 277 -10.92 -10.32 -3.87
N PRO A 278 -12.01 -10.89 -3.35
CA PRO A 278 -12.67 -12.03 -3.98
C PRO A 278 -13.22 -11.64 -5.36
N CYS A 279 -13.09 -12.56 -6.32
CA CYS A 279 -13.70 -12.42 -7.63
C CYS A 279 -15.23 -12.52 -7.45
N LYS A 280 -15.96 -11.41 -7.57
CA LYS A 280 -17.45 -11.41 -7.49
C LYS A 280 -18.12 -12.24 -8.58
N GLU A 281 -17.39 -12.60 -9.64
CA GLU A 281 -17.93 -13.33 -10.79
C GLU A 281 -17.22 -14.67 -10.99
N GLY A 282 -18.00 -15.74 -11.14
CA GLY A 282 -17.58 -16.98 -11.81
C GLY A 282 -17.11 -18.13 -10.93
N PHE A 283 -16.85 -17.92 -9.64
CA PHE A 283 -16.59 -19.00 -8.69
C PHE A 283 -17.71 -19.06 -7.65
N GLY A 284 -18.29 -20.25 -7.47
CA GLY A 284 -19.16 -20.50 -6.32
C GLY A 284 -18.37 -20.23 -5.06
N ASP A 285 -18.96 -19.47 -4.14
CA ASP A 285 -18.37 -19.22 -2.84
C ASP A 285 -18.44 -20.53 -2.03
N TYR A 286 -17.42 -21.38 -2.17
CA TYR A 286 -17.32 -22.61 -1.38
C TYR A 286 -17.11 -22.31 0.12
N ARG A 287 -17.00 -21.04 0.55
CA ARG A 287 -16.89 -20.68 1.97
C ARG A 287 -18.21 -20.78 2.73
N ASN A 288 -19.37 -20.86 2.07
CA ASN A 288 -20.65 -20.88 2.78
C ASN A 288 -21.03 -22.22 3.44
N ASN A 289 -20.18 -23.26 3.36
CA ASN A 289 -20.42 -24.53 4.07
C ASN A 289 -19.40 -24.89 5.15
N MET A 290 -18.42 -24.03 5.46
CA MET A 290 -17.73 -24.15 6.75
C MET A 290 -18.47 -23.29 7.77
N PHE A 291 -19.59 -23.81 8.27
CA PHE A 291 -20.03 -23.46 9.61
C PHE A 291 -18.87 -23.81 10.54
N TYR A 292 -18.07 -22.80 10.88
CA TYR A 292 -17.18 -22.84 12.03
C TYR A 292 -18.07 -23.16 13.22
N ASN A 293 -18.03 -24.42 13.65
CA ASN A 293 -18.77 -24.89 14.79
C ASN A 293 -18.07 -24.29 16.03
N VAL A 294 -18.45 -23.07 16.39
CA VAL A 294 -17.92 -22.33 17.57
C VAL A 294 -17.99 -23.19 18.84
N ASN A 295 -18.90 -24.17 18.85
CA ASN A 295 -19.04 -25.18 19.89
C ASN A 295 -17.81 -26.12 20.07
N THR A 296 -17.06 -26.40 19.00
CA THR A 296 -15.84 -27.25 19.08
C THR A 296 -14.65 -26.55 19.76
N HIS A 297 -14.47 -25.25 19.56
CA HIS A 297 -13.41 -24.52 20.27
C HIS A 297 -13.73 -24.28 21.75
N LEU A 298 -15.02 -24.05 22.06
CA LEU A 298 -15.46 -23.87 23.45
C LEU A 298 -15.32 -25.17 24.25
N SER A 299 -15.65 -26.32 23.66
CA SER A 299 -15.50 -27.63 24.31
C SER A 299 -14.05 -28.04 24.54
N ILE A 300 -13.14 -27.72 23.60
CA ILE A 300 -11.70 -27.98 23.77
C ILE A 300 -11.10 -27.09 24.87
N MET A 301 -11.48 -25.80 24.92
CA MET A 301 -11.09 -24.89 26.01
C MET A 301 -11.59 -25.37 27.37
N LEU A 302 -12.84 -25.83 27.46
CA LEU A 302 -13.43 -26.36 28.69
C LEU A 302 -12.72 -27.64 29.18
N LEU A 303 -12.35 -28.54 28.25
CA LEU A 303 -11.55 -29.72 28.55
C LEU A 303 -10.15 -29.38 29.10
N PHE A 304 -9.51 -28.34 28.55
CA PHE A 304 -8.22 -27.86 29.02
C PHE A 304 -8.29 -27.26 30.43
N ILE A 305 -9.32 -26.45 30.69
CA ILE A 305 -9.56 -25.87 32.02
C ILE A 305 -9.85 -26.98 33.04
N LEU A 306 -10.66 -27.99 32.69
CA LEU A 306 -10.93 -29.13 33.57
C LEU A 306 -9.69 -29.99 33.85
N MET A 307 -8.79 -30.16 32.88
CA MET A 307 -7.49 -30.82 33.11
C MET A 307 -6.60 -30.03 34.06
N LEU A 308 -6.53 -28.70 33.91
CA LEU A 308 -5.76 -27.83 34.80
C LEU A 308 -6.30 -27.83 36.23
N ILE A 309 -7.62 -27.81 36.40
CA ILE A 309 -8.26 -27.94 37.71
C ILE A 309 -7.92 -29.30 38.33
N LYS A 310 -8.03 -30.41 37.58
CA LYS A 310 -7.61 -31.72 38.09
C LYS A 310 -6.14 -31.75 38.50
N LEU A 311 -5.23 -31.16 37.73
CA LEU A 311 -3.81 -31.09 38.07
C LEU A 311 -3.53 -30.26 39.34
N LEU A 312 -4.32 -29.22 39.59
CA LEU A 312 -4.18 -28.38 40.79
C LEU A 312 -4.74 -29.04 42.06
N PHE A 313 -5.80 -29.84 41.95
CA PHE A 313 -6.45 -30.52 43.09
C PHE A 313 -6.01 -31.97 43.30
N TYR A 314 -5.22 -32.58 42.40
CA TYR A 314 -4.66 -33.92 42.58
C TYR A 314 -3.34 -33.93 43.39
N ARG A 315 -2.91 -32.77 43.89
CA ARG A 315 -1.67 -32.59 44.68
C ARG A 315 -1.90 -32.17 46.14
N THR A 316 -3.12 -32.34 46.63
CA THR A 316 -3.54 -32.27 48.04
C THR A 316 -4.24 -33.57 48.38
#